data_AF-A0A6P0WFB4-F1
#
_entry.id   AF-A0A6P0WFB4-F1
#
_cell.length_a   1.000
_cell.length_b   1.000
_cell.length_c   1.000
_cell.angle_alpha   90.00
_cell.angle_beta   90.00
_cell.angle_gamma   90.00
#
_symmetry.space_group_name_H-M   'P 1'
#
loop_
_entity.id
_entity.type
_entity.pdbx_description
1 polymer ?
#
loop_
_entity_poly.entity_id
_entity_poly.type
_entity_poly.pdbx_seq_one_letter_code
_entity_poly.pdbx_strand_id
1 'polypeptide(L)'
;YGGALDLGELNSPRSSAPKVIGIDLGIKDLAITYDGEKTSKFSNPKHLAKYEKKLAKKQRIAARKKKGSSGRKKARKIVAKVYERIGNVRQDYLHKLSRKIVDQNQVVVVENLNVKGMVRNHKLAKAISDLGWGTFVNFLSYKCEKEGKVLVEINRWFPSSKTCSNCHYQIKELPLDLRTWTCPSCGTHHDRDGNAAKNIRAEGIRMLSSSGTGGDNASGEEVRPRRGRPSKLRRSSVKLEAPTSTK
;
A
#
# COMPACT_ATOMS: atom_id res chain seq x y z
N TYR A 1 -7.20 35.88 -54.98
CA TYR A 1 -8.38 35.01 -54.82
C TYR A 1 -7.90 33.59 -54.56
N GLY A 2 -8.25 33.04 -53.38
CA GLY A 2 -8.16 31.61 -53.01
C GLY A 2 -6.74 31.02 -52.90
N GLY A 3 -6.19 30.59 -51.77
CA GLY A 3 -6.82 30.04 -50.57
C GLY A 3 -6.82 28.51 -50.65
N ALA A 4 -5.81 27.87 -50.07
CA ALA A 4 -5.89 26.50 -49.56
C ALA A 4 -4.85 26.36 -48.44
N LEU A 5 -5.27 26.75 -47.24
CA LEU A 5 -4.57 26.41 -46.01
C LEU A 5 -4.77 24.91 -45.79
N ASP A 6 -3.68 24.15 -45.81
CA ASP A 6 -3.61 22.78 -45.34
C ASP A 6 -3.92 22.78 -43.84
N LEU A 7 -5.19 22.58 -43.50
CA LEU A 7 -5.65 22.38 -42.14
C LEU A 7 -5.19 20.99 -41.73
N GLY A 8 -3.98 20.94 -41.18
CA GLY A 8 -3.43 19.76 -40.53
C GLY A 8 -4.48 19.13 -39.62
N GLU A 9 -4.67 17.82 -39.81
CA GLU A 9 -5.51 17.00 -38.97
C GLU A 9 -5.18 17.25 -37.50
N LEU A 10 -6.07 17.93 -36.81
CA LEU A 10 -6.07 18.02 -35.37
C LEU A 10 -6.25 16.60 -34.85
N ASN A 11 -5.12 15.98 -34.49
CA ASN A 11 -5.06 14.77 -33.67
C ASN A 11 -5.78 15.07 -32.36
N SER A 12 -7.09 14.85 -32.36
CA SER A 12 -7.92 14.89 -31.18
C SER A 12 -7.38 13.81 -30.23
N PRO A 13 -6.94 14.15 -29.00
CA PRO A 13 -6.49 13.12 -28.07
C PRO A 13 -7.71 12.26 -27.77
N ARG A 14 -7.69 11.04 -28.31
CA ARG A 14 -8.66 9.97 -28.05
C ARG A 14 -8.88 9.96 -26.54
N SER A 15 -10.07 10.36 -26.09
CA SER A 15 -10.39 10.50 -24.67
C SER A 15 -10.43 9.11 -24.03
N SER A 16 -9.27 8.53 -23.77
CA SER A 16 -9.19 7.29 -23.01
C SER A 16 -9.64 7.62 -21.60
N ALA A 17 -10.65 6.90 -21.11
CA ALA A 17 -11.09 7.01 -19.72
C ALA A 17 -9.87 6.97 -18.78
N PRO A 18 -9.87 7.75 -17.68
CA PRO A 18 -8.73 7.82 -16.77
C PRO A 18 -8.36 6.42 -16.30
N LYS A 19 -7.07 6.06 -16.42
CA LYS A 19 -6.58 4.76 -15.93
C LYS A 19 -6.69 4.70 -14.41
N VAL A 20 -7.45 3.74 -13.90
CA VAL A 20 -7.70 3.51 -12.47
C VAL A 20 -7.09 2.18 -12.08
N ILE A 21 -6.28 2.15 -11.01
CA ILE A 21 -5.73 0.92 -10.44
C ILE A 21 -6.26 0.68 -9.03
N GLY A 22 -6.76 -0.52 -8.76
CA GLY A 22 -7.06 -1.00 -7.41
C GLY A 22 -5.89 -1.78 -6.84
N ILE A 23 -5.57 -1.57 -5.57
CA ILE A 23 -4.43 -2.18 -4.88
C ILE A 23 -4.89 -2.84 -3.58
N ASP A 24 -4.78 -4.16 -3.53
CA ASP A 24 -4.89 -4.97 -2.33
C ASP A 24 -3.49 -5.15 -1.69
N LEU A 25 -3.36 -4.86 -0.40
CA LEU A 25 -2.09 -4.89 0.33
C LEU A 25 -2.01 -6.13 1.24
N GLY A 26 -1.08 -7.04 0.94
CA GLY A 26 -0.97 -8.34 1.60
C GLY A 26 0.35 -8.59 2.33
N ILE A 27 0.37 -9.64 3.17
CA ILE A 27 1.59 -10.08 3.87
C ILE A 27 2.47 -10.96 2.97
N LYS A 28 1.81 -11.86 2.22
CA LYS A 28 2.46 -12.78 1.28
C LYS A 28 3.10 -12.00 0.14
N ASP A 29 2.31 -11.13 -0.46
CA ASP A 29 2.69 -10.21 -1.52
C ASP A 29 2.40 -8.80 -1.05
N LEU A 30 3.35 -7.88 -1.26
CA LEU A 30 3.22 -6.52 -0.76
C LEU A 30 2.01 -5.82 -1.36
N ALA A 31 1.75 -6.05 -2.66
CA ALA A 31 0.58 -5.54 -3.35
C ALA A 31 0.12 -6.50 -4.45
N ILE A 32 -1.19 -6.71 -4.55
CA ILE A 32 -1.88 -7.25 -5.72
C ILE A 32 -2.67 -6.11 -6.35
N THR A 33 -2.52 -5.90 -7.65
CA THR A 33 -3.12 -4.76 -8.33
C THR A 33 -3.96 -5.19 -9.51
N TYR A 34 -5.00 -4.42 -9.83
CA TYR A 34 -5.79 -4.58 -11.04
C TYR A 34 -6.02 -3.22 -11.69
N ASP A 35 -5.61 -3.08 -12.96
CA ASP A 35 -5.66 -1.82 -13.73
C ASP A 35 -6.95 -1.68 -14.59
N GLY A 36 -7.81 -2.69 -14.59
CA GLY A 36 -8.98 -2.79 -15.46
C GLY A 36 -8.83 -3.86 -16.54
N GLU A 37 -7.61 -4.35 -16.77
CA GLU A 37 -7.32 -5.38 -17.77
C GLU A 37 -6.63 -6.57 -17.12
N LYS A 38 -5.59 -6.32 -16.33
CA LYS A 38 -4.69 -7.34 -15.81
C LYS A 38 -4.51 -7.25 -14.30
N THR A 39 -4.50 -8.41 -13.65
CA THR A 39 -4.02 -8.54 -12.27
C THR A 39 -2.49 -8.70 -12.27
N SER A 40 -1.80 -7.86 -11.51
CA SER A 40 -0.35 -7.90 -11.32
C SER A 40 0.02 -8.10 -9.85
N LYS A 41 1.11 -8.81 -9.59
CA LYS A 41 1.56 -9.18 -8.25
C LYS A 41 2.95 -8.61 -7.97
N PHE A 42 3.06 -7.91 -6.84
CA PHE A 42 4.30 -7.34 -6.35
C PHE A 42 4.73 -8.07 -5.07
N SER A 43 5.69 -8.97 -5.22
CA SER A 43 6.18 -9.84 -4.15
C SER A 43 6.73 -9.06 -2.97
N ASN A 44 6.58 -9.61 -1.76
CA ASN A 44 7.28 -9.12 -0.57
C ASN A 44 8.80 -9.42 -0.70
N PRO A 45 9.70 -8.42 -0.80
CA PRO A 45 11.13 -8.66 -0.96
C PRO A 45 11.82 -9.26 0.27
N LYS A 46 11.15 -9.30 1.43
CA LYS A 46 11.66 -9.82 2.71
C LYS A 46 13.04 -9.24 3.07
N HIS A 47 13.19 -7.92 2.92
CA HIS A 47 14.47 -7.24 3.13
C HIS A 47 15.06 -7.51 4.51
N LEU A 48 14.24 -7.58 5.56
CA LEU A 48 14.70 -7.89 6.90
C LEU A 48 15.34 -9.28 6.98
N ALA A 49 14.77 -10.30 6.34
CA ALA A 49 15.32 -11.66 6.36
C ALA A 49 16.76 -11.72 5.81
N LYS A 50 17.05 -10.91 4.78
CA LYS A 50 18.41 -10.81 4.19
C LYS A 50 19.44 -10.28 5.19
N TYR A 51 19.05 -9.35 6.07
CA TYR A 51 19.95 -8.71 7.02
C TYR A 51 19.84 -9.24 8.46
N GLU A 52 18.90 -10.15 8.72
CA GLU A 52 18.55 -10.62 10.06
C GLU A 52 19.72 -11.30 10.78
N LYS A 53 20.41 -12.24 10.12
CA LYS A 53 21.59 -12.92 10.70
C LYS A 53 22.67 -11.91 11.10
N LYS A 54 22.92 -10.92 10.23
CA LYS A 54 23.92 -9.86 10.48
C LYS A 54 23.48 -8.96 11.63
N LEU A 55 22.20 -8.57 11.66
CA LEU A 55 21.63 -7.73 12.71
C LEU A 55 21.73 -8.43 14.07
N ALA A 56 21.30 -9.69 14.16
CA ALA A 56 21.35 -10.49 15.38
C ALA A 56 22.79 -10.62 15.91
N LYS A 57 23.77 -10.92 15.04
CA LYS A 57 25.19 -10.97 15.43
C LYS A 57 25.67 -9.64 16.02
N LYS A 58 25.36 -8.50 15.38
CA LYS A 58 25.78 -7.18 15.86
C LYS A 58 25.07 -6.78 17.16
N GLN A 59 23.80 -7.14 17.33
CA GLN A 59 23.05 -6.95 18.57
C GLN A 59 23.66 -7.75 19.74
N ARG A 60 23.98 -9.03 19.55
CA ARG A 60 24.65 -9.86 20.58
C ARG A 60 25.99 -9.27 21.00
N ILE A 61 26.80 -8.82 20.04
CA ILE A 61 28.08 -8.14 20.33
C ILE A 61 27.86 -6.88 21.15
N ALA A 62 26.85 -6.06 20.82
CA ALA A 62 26.54 -4.85 21.57
C ALA A 62 26.03 -5.15 23.00
N ALA A 63 25.22 -6.21 23.16
CA ALA A 63 24.66 -6.63 24.43
C ALA A 63 25.72 -7.09 25.43
N ARG A 64 26.73 -7.83 24.96
CA ARG A 64 27.86 -8.33 25.78
C ARG A 64 28.81 -7.24 26.27
N LYS A 65 28.74 -6.01 25.75
CA LYS A 65 29.63 -4.91 26.18
C LYS A 65 29.08 -4.19 27.42
N LYS A 66 29.99 -3.81 28.33
CA LYS A 66 29.69 -3.06 29.57
C LYS A 66 28.80 -1.85 29.29
N LYS A 67 27.69 -1.72 30.02
CA LYS A 67 26.76 -0.57 29.94
C LYS A 67 27.54 0.73 30.17
N GLY A 68 27.23 1.78 29.42
CA GLY A 68 27.93 3.08 29.49
C GLY A 68 29.29 3.16 28.78
N SER A 69 29.98 2.04 28.53
CA SER A 69 31.32 2.05 27.92
C SER A 69 31.38 2.65 26.52
N SER A 70 32.52 3.26 26.18
CA SER A 70 32.83 3.75 24.82
C SER A 70 32.71 2.64 23.77
N GLY A 71 33.14 1.43 24.11
CA GLY A 71 33.01 0.23 23.27
C GLY A 71 31.54 -0.12 22.97
N ARG A 72 30.65 -0.04 23.97
CA ARG A 72 29.20 -0.27 23.76
C ARG A 72 28.59 0.83 22.88
N LYS A 73 28.98 2.10 23.08
CA LYS A 73 28.56 3.21 22.20
C LYS A 73 28.94 2.96 20.74
N LYS A 74 30.19 2.54 20.48
CA LYS A 74 30.66 2.14 19.13
C LYS A 74 29.84 0.98 18.55
N ALA A 75 29.59 -0.08 19.32
CA ALA A 75 28.80 -1.22 18.87
C ALA A 75 27.33 -0.87 18.55
N ARG A 76 26.70 0.01 19.36
CA ARG A 76 25.35 0.52 19.08
C ARG A 76 25.28 1.31 17.78
N LYS A 77 26.29 2.11 17.45
CA LYS A 77 26.38 2.79 16.14
C LYS A 77 26.43 1.79 14.99
N ILE A 78 27.14 0.68 15.14
CA ILE A 78 27.19 -0.39 14.11
C ILE A 78 25.81 -1.04 13.93
N VAL A 79 25.08 -1.32 15.02
CA VAL A 79 23.70 -1.84 14.95
C VAL A 79 22.79 -0.84 14.23
N ALA A 80 22.89 0.45 14.57
CA ALA A 80 22.11 1.51 13.91
C ALA A 80 22.38 1.57 12.40
N LYS A 81 23.64 1.44 11.96
CA LYS A 81 23.99 1.38 10.52
C LYS A 81 23.36 0.19 9.79
N VAL A 82 23.16 -0.95 10.47
CA VAL A 82 22.46 -2.11 9.87
C VAL A 82 20.96 -1.81 9.73
N TYR A 83 20.33 -1.23 10.75
CA TYR A 83 18.94 -0.79 10.67
C TYR A 83 18.71 0.26 9.58
N GLU A 84 19.60 1.25 9.48
CA GLU A 84 19.58 2.27 8.44
C GLU A 84 19.64 1.63 7.05
N ARG A 85 20.56 0.67 6.84
CA ARG A 85 20.63 -0.06 5.56
C ARG A 85 19.34 -0.81 5.22
N ILE A 86 18.73 -1.49 6.18
CA ILE A 86 17.44 -2.18 5.98
C ILE A 86 16.36 -1.16 5.60
N GLY A 87 16.30 -0.03 6.33
CA GLY A 87 15.38 1.06 6.04
C GLY A 87 15.54 1.62 4.63
N ASN A 88 16.78 1.92 4.22
CA ASN A 88 17.08 2.49 2.91
C ASN A 88 16.72 1.54 1.77
N VAL A 89 17.05 0.23 1.88
CA VAL A 89 16.70 -0.76 0.85
C VAL A 89 15.19 -0.90 0.72
N ARG A 90 14.47 -0.94 1.85
CA ARG A 90 13.00 -0.96 1.84
C ARG A 90 12.42 0.30 1.21
N GLN A 91 12.93 1.48 1.58
CA GLN A 91 12.46 2.75 1.01
C GLN A 91 12.72 2.82 -0.50
N ASP A 92 13.89 2.39 -0.98
CA ASP A 92 14.21 2.34 -2.41
C ASP A 92 13.19 1.48 -3.18
N TYR A 93 12.90 0.27 -2.70
CA TYR A 93 11.90 -0.59 -3.30
C TYR A 93 10.52 0.07 -3.33
N LEU A 94 10.06 0.63 -2.20
CA LEU A 94 8.76 1.29 -2.11
C LEU A 94 8.68 2.53 -3.00
N HIS A 95 9.76 3.31 -3.12
CA HIS A 95 9.82 4.47 -4.02
C HIS A 95 9.72 4.04 -5.48
N LYS A 96 10.46 3.01 -5.90
CA LYS A 96 10.40 2.51 -7.28
C LYS A 96 9.01 1.97 -7.62
N LEU A 97 8.43 1.17 -6.73
CA LEU A 97 7.10 0.61 -6.93
C LEU A 97 6.01 1.68 -7.00
N SER A 98 5.97 2.60 -6.03
CA SER A 98 4.99 3.68 -6.02
C SER A 98 5.15 4.64 -7.20
N ARG A 99 6.39 4.88 -7.68
CA ARG A 99 6.62 5.67 -8.90
C ARG A 99 6.01 4.96 -10.11
N LYS A 100 6.36 3.69 -10.31
CA LYS A 100 5.80 2.87 -11.40
C LYS A 100 4.26 2.90 -11.43
N ILE A 101 3.63 2.73 -10.27
CA ILE A 101 2.16 2.73 -10.16
C ILE A 101 1.58 4.09 -10.52
N VAL A 102 2.13 5.18 -9.97
CA VAL A 102 1.61 6.53 -10.24
C VAL A 102 1.80 6.90 -11.71
N ASP A 103 2.91 6.52 -12.34
CA ASP A 103 3.20 6.85 -13.75
C ASP A 103 2.16 6.30 -14.72
N GLN A 104 1.63 5.13 -14.41
CA GLN A 104 0.77 4.37 -15.30
C GLN A 104 -0.72 4.65 -15.08
N ASN A 105 -1.09 5.38 -14.03
CA ASN A 105 -2.47 5.52 -13.59
C ASN A 105 -2.81 6.97 -13.23
N GLN A 106 -4.03 7.40 -13.58
CA GLN A 106 -4.56 8.71 -13.18
C GLN A 106 -5.20 8.66 -11.79
N VAL A 107 -5.72 7.48 -11.43
CA VAL A 107 -6.34 7.22 -10.12
C VAL A 107 -5.73 5.96 -9.52
N VAL A 108 -5.32 6.05 -8.26
CA VAL A 108 -4.85 4.93 -7.46
C VAL A 108 -5.84 4.70 -6.31
N VAL A 109 -6.31 3.48 -6.15
CA VAL A 109 -7.27 3.10 -5.12
C VAL A 109 -6.65 2.06 -4.19
N VAL A 110 -6.67 2.31 -2.89
CA VAL A 110 -6.12 1.43 -1.84
C VAL A 110 -7.13 1.26 -0.71
N GLU A 111 -7.03 0.19 0.07
CA GLU A 111 -7.76 0.07 1.33
C GLU A 111 -7.11 0.86 2.47
N ASN A 112 -7.93 1.48 3.33
CA ASN A 112 -7.48 2.17 4.54
C ASN A 112 -7.09 1.18 5.67
N LEU A 113 -5.93 0.55 5.57
CA LEU A 113 -5.46 -0.39 6.60
C LEU A 113 -5.18 0.28 7.95
N ASN A 114 -5.64 -0.35 9.06
CA ASN A 114 -5.23 0.04 10.41
C ASN A 114 -3.83 -0.49 10.75
N VAL A 115 -2.80 -0.05 10.00
CA VAL A 115 -1.42 -0.55 10.16
C VAL A 115 -0.93 -0.44 11.60
N LYS A 116 -1.28 0.65 12.30
CA LYS A 116 -0.92 0.85 13.72
C LYS A 116 -1.55 -0.19 14.64
N GLY A 117 -2.81 -0.56 14.40
CA GLY A 117 -3.48 -1.63 15.13
C GLY A 117 -2.88 -2.99 14.81
N MET A 118 -2.59 -3.27 13.54
CA MET A 118 -2.08 -4.56 13.09
C MET A 118 -0.69 -4.88 13.66
N VAL A 119 0.18 -3.88 13.82
CA VAL A 119 1.51 -4.08 14.43
C VAL A 119 1.46 -4.34 15.94
N ARG A 120 0.30 -4.22 16.60
CA ARG A 120 0.14 -4.64 18.01
C ARG A 120 0.12 -6.15 18.15
N ASN A 121 -0.23 -6.89 17.10
CA ASN A 121 -0.11 -8.34 17.09
C ASN A 121 1.37 -8.73 16.94
N HIS A 122 2.00 -9.14 18.03
CA HIS A 122 3.42 -9.49 18.06
C HIS A 122 3.82 -10.59 17.06
N LYS A 123 2.91 -11.50 16.69
CA LYS A 123 3.18 -12.55 15.68
C LYS A 123 3.37 -11.97 14.28
N LEU A 124 2.67 -10.89 13.95
CA LEU A 124 2.68 -10.27 12.61
C LEU A 124 3.45 -8.95 12.55
N ALA A 125 3.72 -8.32 13.70
CA ALA A 125 4.35 -7.01 13.81
C ALA A 125 5.63 -6.88 12.98
N LYS A 126 6.49 -7.90 13.04
CA LYS A 126 7.75 -7.94 12.28
C LYS A 126 7.51 -7.95 10.77
N ALA A 127 6.61 -8.81 10.29
CA ALA A 127 6.30 -8.93 8.86
C ALA A 127 5.65 -7.66 8.32
N ILE A 128 4.68 -7.10 9.04
CA ILE A 128 4.01 -5.84 8.68
C ILE A 128 4.99 -4.67 8.64
N SER A 129 5.88 -4.60 9.64
CA SER A 129 6.90 -3.55 9.70
C SER A 129 7.91 -3.66 8.56
N ASP A 130 8.23 -4.86 8.09
CA ASP A 130 9.13 -5.08 6.95
C ASP A 130 8.49 -4.65 5.62
N LEU A 131 7.18 -4.85 5.46
CA LEU A 131 6.43 -4.43 4.27
C LEU A 131 6.33 -2.91 4.13
N GLY A 132 6.16 -2.20 5.25
CA GLY A 132 6.12 -0.74 5.24
C GLY A 132 4.89 -0.15 4.52
N TRP A 133 3.72 -0.78 4.60
CA TRP A 133 2.48 -0.31 3.95
C TRP A 133 2.16 1.16 4.21
N GLY A 134 2.30 1.63 5.45
CA GLY A 134 2.06 3.04 5.77
C GLY A 134 3.01 4.00 5.04
N THR A 135 4.27 3.58 4.81
CA THR A 135 5.24 4.33 4.00
C THR A 135 4.88 4.25 2.52
N PHE A 136 4.45 3.08 2.04
CA PHE A 136 4.03 2.88 0.65
C PHE A 136 2.83 3.75 0.27
N VAL A 137 1.76 3.75 1.08
CA VAL A 137 0.58 4.60 0.87
C VAL A 137 0.96 6.08 0.93
N ASN A 138 1.84 6.48 1.86
CA ASN A 138 2.37 7.85 1.90
C ASN A 138 3.12 8.21 0.60
N PHE A 139 3.87 7.27 0.03
CA PHE A 139 4.59 7.49 -1.22
C PHE A 139 3.67 7.60 -2.43
N LEU A 140 2.62 6.80 -2.50
CA LEU A 140 1.57 6.96 -3.49
C LEU A 140 0.92 8.34 -3.35
N SER A 141 0.57 8.72 -2.12
CA SER A 141 -0.13 9.96 -1.83
C SER A 141 0.61 11.21 -2.30
N TYR A 142 1.87 11.41 -1.91
CA TYR A 142 2.58 12.62 -2.30
C TYR A 142 2.93 12.64 -3.80
N LYS A 143 3.09 11.47 -4.43
CA LYS A 143 3.39 11.39 -5.87
C LYS A 143 2.14 11.66 -6.70
N CYS A 144 0.99 11.15 -6.28
CA CYS A 144 -0.28 11.49 -6.89
C CYS A 144 -0.50 13.01 -6.81
N GLU A 145 -0.37 13.59 -5.62
CA GLU A 145 -0.51 15.03 -5.39
C GLU A 145 0.44 15.86 -6.27
N LYS A 146 1.72 15.47 -6.34
CA LYS A 146 2.73 16.15 -7.17
C LYS A 146 2.38 16.15 -8.66
N GLU A 147 1.66 15.13 -9.15
CA GLU A 147 1.33 14.95 -10.56
C GLU A 147 -0.12 15.30 -10.90
N GLY A 148 -0.87 15.89 -9.97
CA GLY A 148 -2.30 16.20 -10.17
C GLY A 148 -3.18 14.97 -10.29
N LYS A 149 -2.72 13.81 -9.81
CA LYS A 149 -3.42 12.52 -9.83
C LYS A 149 -4.14 12.27 -8.50
N VAL A 150 -5.07 11.32 -8.50
CA VAL A 150 -5.92 11.05 -7.34
C VAL A 150 -5.49 9.78 -6.63
N LEU A 151 -5.39 9.84 -5.30
CA LEU A 151 -5.34 8.67 -4.42
C LEU A 151 -6.68 8.57 -3.68
N VAL A 152 -7.35 7.42 -3.80
CA VAL A 152 -8.59 7.10 -3.07
C VAL A 152 -8.27 6.03 -2.03
N GLU A 153 -8.57 6.32 -0.76
CA GLU A 153 -8.53 5.33 0.31
C GLU A 153 -9.97 4.85 0.62
N ILE A 154 -10.30 3.62 0.28
CA ILE A 154 -11.64 3.05 0.56
C ILE A 154 -11.76 2.59 2.00
N ASN A 155 -13.00 2.41 2.47
CA ASN A 155 -13.29 1.95 3.81
C ASN A 155 -12.68 0.55 4.04
N ARG A 156 -11.99 0.37 5.17
CA ARG A 156 -11.35 -0.90 5.56
C ARG A 156 -12.30 -2.07 5.81
N TRP A 157 -13.57 -1.76 6.04
CA TRP A 157 -14.63 -2.74 6.25
C TRP A 157 -15.34 -3.11 4.94
N PHE A 158 -14.96 -2.47 3.83
CA PHE A 158 -15.45 -2.86 2.52
C PHE A 158 -15.08 -4.33 2.25
N PRO A 159 -16.05 -5.20 1.92
CA PRO A 159 -15.85 -6.65 1.80
C PRO A 159 -15.14 -7.06 0.51
N SER A 160 -14.04 -6.40 0.14
CA SER A 160 -13.33 -6.57 -1.14
C SER A 160 -13.04 -8.03 -1.49
N SER A 161 -12.55 -8.82 -0.55
CA SER A 161 -12.24 -10.23 -0.80
C SER A 161 -13.46 -11.15 -0.79
N LYS A 162 -14.56 -10.73 -0.16
CA LYS A 162 -15.79 -11.53 0.04
C LYS A 162 -16.86 -11.26 -1.02
N THR A 163 -16.78 -10.12 -1.72
CA THR A 163 -17.71 -9.78 -2.81
C THR A 163 -17.24 -10.41 -4.10
N CYS A 164 -18.13 -11.05 -4.84
CA CYS A 164 -17.84 -11.52 -6.20
C CYS A 164 -17.67 -10.31 -7.13
N SER A 165 -16.51 -10.18 -7.77
CA SER A 165 -16.28 -9.10 -8.75
C SER A 165 -17.09 -9.23 -10.05
N ASN A 166 -17.77 -10.37 -10.26
CA ASN A 166 -18.60 -10.61 -11.44
C ASN A 166 -20.09 -10.30 -11.20
N CYS A 167 -20.69 -10.86 -10.14
CA CYS A 167 -22.14 -10.71 -9.87
C CYS A 167 -22.46 -9.99 -8.55
N HIS A 168 -21.46 -9.49 -7.83
CA HIS A 168 -21.61 -8.77 -6.55
C HIS A 168 -22.17 -9.58 -5.37
N TYR A 169 -22.38 -10.90 -5.53
CA TYR A 169 -22.71 -11.78 -4.40
C TYR A 169 -21.63 -11.71 -3.32
N GLN A 170 -22.03 -11.42 -2.09
CA GLN A 170 -21.12 -11.36 -0.95
C GLN A 170 -21.20 -12.66 -0.14
N ILE A 171 -20.09 -13.40 -0.06
CA ILE A 171 -20.01 -14.58 0.79
C ILE A 171 -19.96 -14.18 2.27
N LYS A 172 -20.69 -14.92 3.12
CA LYS A 172 -20.75 -14.65 4.57
C LYS A 172 -19.38 -14.85 5.22
N GLU A 173 -18.78 -16.01 4.99
CA GLU A 173 -17.52 -16.42 5.59
C GLU A 173 -16.46 -16.71 4.54
N LEU A 174 -15.25 -16.25 4.79
CA LEU A 174 -14.09 -16.51 3.94
C LEU A 174 -12.86 -16.66 4.84
N PRO A 175 -12.53 -17.89 5.25
CA PRO A 175 -11.36 -18.20 6.05
C PRO A 175 -10.06 -17.67 5.44
N LEU A 176 -9.07 -17.33 6.27
CA LEU A 176 -7.85 -16.65 5.80
C LEU A 176 -6.93 -17.54 4.94
N ASP A 177 -7.00 -18.84 5.16
CA ASP A 177 -6.29 -19.92 4.47
C ASP A 177 -6.91 -20.25 3.10
N LEU A 178 -8.20 -19.97 2.91
CA LEU A 178 -8.87 -20.14 1.62
C LEU A 178 -8.40 -19.05 0.64
N ARG A 179 -7.58 -19.46 -0.34
CA ARG A 179 -6.99 -18.57 -1.35
C ARG A 179 -7.75 -18.50 -2.67
N THR A 180 -8.52 -19.53 -2.96
CA THR A 180 -9.41 -19.56 -4.11
C THR A 180 -10.81 -19.95 -3.67
N TRP A 181 -11.82 -19.43 -4.34
CA TRP A 181 -13.21 -19.78 -4.07
C TRP A 181 -14.04 -19.62 -5.34
N THR A 182 -15.13 -20.39 -5.43
CA THR A 182 -16.08 -20.28 -6.54
C THR A 182 -17.34 -19.58 -6.05
N CYS A 183 -17.79 -18.57 -6.79
CA CYS A 183 -18.99 -17.83 -6.42
C CYS A 183 -20.21 -18.75 -6.48
N PRO A 184 -20.98 -18.91 -5.38
CA PRO A 184 -22.15 -19.78 -5.37
C PRO A 184 -23.33 -19.20 -6.18
N SER A 185 -23.30 -17.90 -6.52
CA SER A 185 -24.36 -17.24 -7.28
C SER A 185 -24.14 -17.30 -8.79
N CYS A 186 -22.91 -17.11 -9.29
CA CYS A 186 -22.63 -17.06 -10.72
C CYS A 186 -21.57 -18.04 -11.22
N GLY A 187 -21.02 -18.89 -10.34
CA GLY A 187 -20.02 -19.90 -10.70
C GLY A 187 -18.62 -19.36 -11.05
N THR A 188 -18.39 -18.04 -11.00
CA THR A 188 -17.06 -17.48 -11.29
C THR A 188 -16.03 -17.97 -10.27
N HIS A 189 -14.89 -18.47 -10.77
CA HIS A 189 -13.76 -18.85 -9.93
C HIS A 189 -12.87 -17.63 -9.63
N HIS A 190 -12.50 -17.46 -8.36
CA HIS A 190 -11.73 -16.32 -7.88
C HIS A 190 -10.44 -16.75 -7.22
N ASP A 191 -9.31 -16.14 -7.62
CA ASP A 191 -8.19 -15.89 -6.71
C ASP A 191 -8.60 -14.76 -5.76
N ARG A 192 -8.43 -14.98 -4.45
CA ARG A 192 -8.93 -14.08 -3.41
C ARG A 192 -8.36 -12.68 -3.50
N ASP A 193 -7.03 -12.57 -3.63
CA ASP A 193 -6.33 -11.29 -3.59
C ASP A 193 -6.56 -10.53 -4.92
N GLY A 194 -6.59 -11.24 -6.06
CA GLY A 194 -6.97 -10.68 -7.36
C GLY A 194 -8.41 -10.18 -7.43
N ASN A 195 -9.35 -10.92 -6.83
CA ASN A 195 -10.75 -10.49 -6.71
C ASN A 195 -10.89 -9.25 -5.81
N ALA A 196 -10.14 -9.21 -4.69
CA ALA A 196 -10.09 -8.03 -3.83
C ALA A 196 -9.62 -6.79 -4.60
N ALA A 197 -8.53 -6.87 -5.36
CA ALA A 197 -8.02 -5.76 -6.18
C ALA A 197 -9.05 -5.23 -7.20
N LYS A 198 -9.83 -6.13 -7.83
CA LYS A 198 -10.95 -5.76 -8.73
C LYS A 198 -12.03 -4.98 -8.00
N ASN A 199 -12.47 -5.46 -6.85
CA ASN A 199 -13.51 -4.80 -6.06
C ASN A 199 -13.04 -3.47 -5.47
N ILE A 200 -11.79 -3.38 -5.02
CA ILE A 200 -11.18 -2.13 -4.55
C ILE A 200 -11.23 -1.08 -5.65
N ARG A 201 -10.82 -1.44 -6.87
CA ARG A 201 -10.89 -0.55 -8.04
C ARG A 201 -12.33 -0.09 -8.30
N ALA A 202 -13.28 -1.03 -8.34
CA ALA A 202 -14.68 -0.74 -8.59
C ALA A 202 -15.28 0.22 -7.55
N GLU A 203 -14.97 0.00 -6.27
CA GLU A 203 -15.42 0.86 -5.17
C GLU A 203 -14.84 2.27 -5.28
N GLY A 204 -13.55 2.41 -5.63
CA GLY A 204 -12.95 3.72 -5.87
C GLY A 204 -13.61 4.47 -7.04
N ILE A 205 -13.95 3.77 -8.12
CA ILE A 205 -14.69 4.36 -9.26
C ILE A 205 -16.08 4.81 -8.81
N ARG A 206 -16.79 3.97 -8.03
CA ARG A 206 -18.10 4.31 -7.48
C ARG A 206 -18.04 5.58 -6.64
N MET A 207 -17.09 5.68 -5.71
CA MET A 207 -16.90 6.85 -4.86
C MET A 207 -16.63 8.14 -5.66
N LEU A 208 -15.81 8.05 -6.71
CA LEU A 208 -15.50 9.20 -7.58
C LEU A 208 -16.71 9.63 -8.41
N SER A 209 -17.50 8.66 -8.89
CA SER A 209 -18.69 8.95 -9.71
C SER A 209 -19.79 9.60 -8.87
N SER A 210 -20.01 9.14 -7.63
CA SER A 210 -20.98 9.74 -6.70
C SER A 210 -20.59 11.14 -6.23
N SER A 211 -19.31 11.51 -6.30
CA SER A 211 -18.84 12.85 -5.91
C SER A 211 -19.01 13.89 -7.04
N GLY A 212 -19.32 13.46 -8.27
CA GLY A 212 -19.48 14.32 -9.45
C GLY A 212 -20.91 14.74 -9.77
N THR A 213 -21.91 14.18 -9.08
CA THR A 213 -23.34 14.50 -9.31
C THR A 213 -23.87 15.41 -8.20
N GLY A 214 -23.86 16.73 -8.46
CA GLY A 214 -24.73 17.71 -7.80
C GLY A 214 -24.42 18.05 -6.34
N GLY A 215 -24.22 19.34 -6.07
CA GLY A 215 -24.35 19.87 -4.72
C GLY A 215 -25.78 19.65 -4.22
N ASP A 216 -25.91 19.13 -3.01
CA ASP A 216 -26.87 19.57 -2.00
C ASP A 216 -26.54 18.87 -0.68
N ASN A 217 -26.47 19.67 0.38
CA ASN A 217 -26.21 19.22 1.74
C ASN A 217 -27.42 18.46 2.27
N ALA A 218 -27.27 17.18 2.63
CA ALA A 218 -28.13 16.53 3.62
C ALA A 218 -27.45 15.33 4.30
N SER A 219 -27.38 15.39 5.62
CA SER A 219 -27.04 14.32 6.59
C SER A 219 -25.69 13.58 6.43
N GLY A 220 -24.64 14.15 7.02
CA GLY A 220 -24.10 13.55 8.25
C GLY A 220 -23.21 12.31 8.17
N GLU A 221 -22.27 12.22 7.23
CA GLU A 221 -20.95 11.62 7.52
C GLU A 221 -19.86 12.44 6.83
N GLU A 222 -18.83 12.82 7.59
CA GLU A 222 -17.65 13.54 7.09
C GLU A 222 -16.88 12.66 6.08
N VAL A 223 -17.28 12.67 4.80
CA VAL A 223 -16.41 12.22 3.72
C VAL A 223 -15.36 13.30 3.50
N ARG A 224 -14.28 13.26 4.28
CA ARG A 224 -13.15 14.18 4.08
C ARG A 224 -12.42 13.77 2.80
N PRO A 225 -12.38 14.60 1.73
CA PRO A 225 -11.33 14.48 0.73
C PRO A 225 -10.04 14.91 1.43
N ARG A 226 -9.40 13.98 2.14
CA ARG A 226 -8.12 14.29 2.79
C ARG A 226 -7.08 14.38 1.69
N ARG A 227 -6.60 15.62 1.46
CA ARG A 227 -5.20 15.87 1.14
C ARG A 227 -4.37 14.85 1.92
N GLY A 228 -3.50 14.16 1.21
CA GLY A 228 -2.72 13.03 1.68
C GLY A 228 -2.37 13.09 3.16
N ARG A 229 -2.35 11.92 3.81
CA ARG A 229 -1.86 11.79 5.20
C ARG A 229 -0.64 12.69 5.39
N PRO A 230 -0.65 13.67 6.31
CA PRO A 230 0.46 14.59 6.45
C PRO A 230 1.73 13.77 6.65
N SER A 231 2.73 14.01 5.81
CA SER A 231 4.04 13.37 5.85
C SER A 231 4.65 13.62 7.22
N LYS A 232 4.44 12.68 8.15
CA LYS A 232 5.17 12.62 9.41
C LYS A 232 6.47 11.87 9.15
N LEU A 233 7.32 12.42 8.27
CA LEU A 233 8.76 12.14 8.27
C LEU A 233 9.35 12.72 9.57
N ARG A 234 8.90 12.24 10.73
CA ARG A 234 9.81 12.16 11.86
C ARG A 234 10.70 10.98 11.53
N ARG A 235 12.02 11.21 11.48
CA ARG A 235 12.97 10.19 11.91
C ARG A 235 12.44 9.69 13.25
N SER A 236 11.71 8.58 13.24
CA SER A 236 11.38 7.92 14.48
C SER A 236 12.71 7.43 15.00
N SER A 237 13.23 8.12 16.02
CA SER A 237 14.19 7.54 16.93
C SER A 237 13.48 6.37 17.58
N VAL A 238 13.42 5.23 16.88
CA VAL A 238 12.93 3.98 17.44
C VAL A 238 13.82 3.76 18.65
N LYS A 239 13.25 3.90 19.85
CA LYS A 239 13.89 3.39 21.06
C LYS A 239 13.98 1.88 20.83
N LEU A 240 15.16 1.43 20.42
CA LEU A 240 15.51 0.04 20.10
C LEU A 240 15.63 -0.82 21.38
N GLU A 241 14.90 -0.49 22.44
CA GLU A 241 14.95 -1.22 23.68
C GLU A 241 13.83 -2.25 23.64
N ALA A 242 14.21 -3.52 23.40
CA ALA A 242 13.41 -4.63 23.86
C ALA A 242 13.40 -4.58 25.41
N PRO A 243 12.24 -4.70 26.08
CA PRO A 243 12.22 -4.88 27.52
C PRO A 243 12.99 -6.15 27.84
N THR A 244 14.09 -6.01 28.57
CA THR A 244 14.76 -7.14 29.20
C THR A 244 13.85 -7.60 30.33
N SER A 245 13.32 -8.82 30.22
CA SER A 245 12.70 -9.49 31.36
C SER A 245 13.74 -9.54 32.48
N THR A 246 13.46 -8.83 33.57
CA THR A 246 14.18 -8.97 34.83
C THR A 246 13.40 -9.92 35.71
N LYS A 247 14.12 -10.97 36.12
CA LYS A 247 13.72 -12.13 36.93
C LYS A 247 13.02 -13.23 36.14
#